data_AF-A0A7C3DXD7-F1
#
_entry.id   AF-A0A7C3DXD7-F1
#
_cell.length_a   1.000
_cell.length_b   1.000
_cell.length_c   1.000
_cell.angle_alpha   90.00
_cell.angle_beta   90.00
_cell.angle_gamma   90.00
#
_symmetry.space_group_name_H-M   'P 1'
#
loop_
_entity.id
_entity.type
_entity.pdbx_description
1 polymer ?
#
loop_
_entity_poly.entity_id
_entity_poly.type
_entity_poly.pdbx_seq_one_letter_code
_entity_poly.pdbx_strand_id
1 'polypeptide(L)' 'MDSKEYFAHETAVVDDGCTIGKGTKIWHFSHIMTGCVMGENCNVGQ' A
#
# COMPACT_ATOMS: atom_id res chain seq x y z
N MET A 1 -4.27 3.74 18.16
CA MET A 1 -4.17 4.55 16.92
C MET A 1 -3.48 3.67 15.92
N ASP A 2 -4.19 3.22 14.88
CA ASP A 2 -3.68 2.31 13.86
C ASP A 2 -2.43 2.88 13.18
N SER A 3 -1.27 2.40 13.63
CA SER A 3 -0.02 2.57 12.91
C SER A 3 -0.10 1.64 11.70
N LYS A 4 -0.36 2.17 10.51
CA LYS A 4 -0.32 1.39 9.26
C LYS A 4 0.99 0.59 9.22
N GLU A 5 0.89 -0.73 9.03
CA GLU A 5 2.05 -1.63 8.99
C GLU A 5 2.86 -1.54 7.68
N TYR A 6 2.42 -0.68 6.76
CA TYR A 6 3.02 -0.44 5.46
C TYR A 6 3.31 1.05 5.28
N PHE A 7 4.27 1.36 4.43
CA PHE A 7 4.56 2.71 4.00
C PHE A 7 3.77 3.01 2.72
N ALA A 8 3.07 4.14 2.68
CA ALA A 8 2.54 4.71 1.45
C ALA A 8 3.02 6.15 1.31
N HIS A 9 3.62 6.46 0.17
CA HIS A 9 3.96 7.82 -0.20
C HIS A 9 2.70 8.70 -0.21
N GLU A 10 2.83 9.98 0.12
CA GLU A 10 1.70 10.92 0.21
C GLU A 10 0.91 11.07 -1.10
N THR A 11 1.56 10.79 -2.23
CA THR A 11 0.95 10.83 -3.58
C THR A 11 0.43 9.47 -4.05
N ALA A 12 0.60 8.40 -3.27
CA ALA A 12 0.02 7.11 -3.58
C ALA A 12 -1.48 7.10 -3.23
N VAL A 13 -2.28 6.53 -4.11
CA VAL A 13 -3.72 6.32 -3.87
C VAL A 13 -3.90 4.87 -3.47
N VAL A 14 -4.50 4.64 -2.30
CA VAL A 14 -4.89 3.31 -1.84
C VAL A 14 -6.38 3.36 -1.57
N ASP A 15 -7.15 2.69 -2.41
CA ASP A 15 -8.60 2.60 -2.22
C ASP A 15 -8.92 1.75 -0.98
N ASP A 16 -10.11 1.96 -0.42
CA ASP A 16 -10.60 1.13 0.69
C ASP A 16 -10.75 -0.34 0.28
N GLY A 17 -10.71 -1.24 1.26
CA GLY A 17 -10.86 -2.69 1.02
C GLY A 17 -9.62 -3.40 0.48
N CYS A 18 -8.46 -2.74 0.47
CA CYS A 18 -7.18 -3.37 0.19
C CYS A 18 -6.61 -4.09 1.43
N THR A 19 -6.02 -5.26 1.23
CA THR A 19 -5.20 -5.94 2.23
C THR A 19 -3.74 -5.73 1.88
N ILE A 20 -2.99 -5.02 2.73
CA ILE A 20 -1.57 -4.73 2.48
C ILE A 20 -0.75 -5.33 3.62
N GLY A 21 0.09 -6.31 3.28
CA GLY A 21 0.96 -6.97 4.24
C GLY A 21 2.03 -6.05 4.84
N LYS A 22 2.50 -6.41 6.02
CA LYS A 22 3.51 -5.69 6.79
C LYS A 22 4.79 -5.43 5.99
N GLY A 23 5.40 -4.26 6.22
CA GLY A 23 6.68 -3.89 5.60
C GLY A 23 6.58 -3.53 4.11
N THR A 24 5.39 -3.61 3.52
CA THR A 24 5.15 -3.20 2.14
C THR A 24 5.38 -1.70 1.98
N LYS A 25 5.98 -1.31 0.86
CA LYS A 25 6.25 0.08 0.50
C LYS A 25 5.56 0.41 -0.82
N ILE A 26 4.73 1.44 -0.80
CA ILE A 26 4.01 1.97 -1.96
C ILE A 26 4.59 3.35 -2.25
N TRP A 27 5.22 3.49 -3.41
CA TRP A 27 5.90 4.70 -3.85
C TRP A 27 4.99 5.63 -4.65
N HIS A 28 5.51 6.81 -4.93
CA HIS A 28 4.81 7.90 -5.60
C HIS A 28 4.07 7.45 -6.87
N PHE A 29 2.87 8.00 -7.08
CA PHE A 29 2.03 7.78 -8.27
C PHE A 29 1.56 6.34 -8.49
N SER A 30 1.62 5.48 -7.47
CA SER A 30 0.99 4.16 -7.49
C SER A 30 -0.50 4.27 -7.11
N HIS A 31 -1.37 3.50 -7.77
CA HIS A 31 -2.77 3.33 -7.39
C HIS A 31 -3.05 1.86 -7.03
N ILE A 32 -3.38 1.61 -5.77
CA ILE A 32 -3.78 0.30 -5.27
C ILE A 32 -5.31 0.25 -5.24
N MET A 33 -5.90 -0.52 -6.15
CA MET A 33 -7.35 -0.58 -6.34
C MET A 33 -8.03 -1.51 -5.32
N THR A 34 -9.30 -1.20 -5.03
CA THR A 34 -10.17 -1.98 -4.12
C THR A 34 -10.05 -3.49 -4.36
N GLY A 35 -9.89 -4.27 -3.28
CA GLY A 35 -9.76 -5.73 -3.34
C GLY A 35 -8.35 -6.24 -3.66
N CYS A 36 -7.36 -5.35 -3.83
CA CYS A 36 -5.96 -5.76 -3.93
C CYS A 36 -5.51 -6.49 -2.65
N VAL A 37 -4.82 -7.61 -2.84
CA VAL A 37 -4.17 -8.37 -1.77
C VAL A 37 -2.67 -8.35 -2.03
N MET A 38 -1.93 -7.59 -1.22
CA MET A 38 -0.48 -7.55 -1.22
C MET A 38 0.08 -8.34 -0.04
N GLY A 39 1.10 -9.16 -0.32
CA GLY A 39 1.87 -9.85 0.70
C GLY A 39 2.74 -8.89 1.53
N GLU A 40 3.57 -9.47 2.40
CA GLU A 40 4.54 -8.73 3.21
C GLU A 40 5.76 -8.31 2.39
N ASN A 41 6.37 -7.19 2.77
CA ASN A 41 7.63 -6.68 2.19
C ASN A 41 7.59 -6.47 0.66
N CYS A 42 6.41 -6.23 0.08
CA CYS A 42 6.28 -5.86 -1.33
C CYS A 42 6.81 -4.43 -1.55
N ASN A 43 7.28 -4.15 -2.77
CA ASN A 43 7.78 -2.84 -3.17
C ASN A 43 7.09 -2.45 -4.48
N VAL A 44 6.22 -1.45 -4.43
CA VAL A 44 5.37 -1.02 -5.55
C VAL A 44 5.69 0.41 -5.91
N GLY A 45 6.07 0.63 -7.17
CA GLY A 45 6.34 1.94 -7.77
C GLY A 45 6.21 1.84 -9.28
N GLN A 46 6.27 2.98 -9.97
CA GLN A 46 6.36 3.05 -11.43
C GLN A 46 7.70 2.50 -11.93
#